data_AF-A0A448WC04-F1
#
_entry.id   AF-A0A448WC04-F1
#
_cell.length_a   1.000
_cell.length_b   1.000
_cell.length_c   1.000
_cell.angle_alpha   90.00
_cell.angle_beta   90.00
_cell.angle_gamma   90.00
#
_symmetry.space_group_name_H-M   'P 1'
#
loop_
_entity.id
_entity.type
_entity.pdbx_description
1 polymer ?
#
loop_
_entity_poly.entity_id
_entity_poly.type
_entity_poly.pdbx_seq_one_letter_code
_entity_poly.pdbx_strand_id
1 'polypeptide(L)'
;MISRFWLAPLMQSEPTGDIVTPWEVKAGSDTGVDYNKLLDKFGCSEVDDALINLLENAIKVPAHHLLRRRMFFSHRELDNIIERYKHDKPFYLYTGRGPSSTSLHIGHLIPFIMTKWIQEAFDVPLVIQLTDDEKYLWQNLTLEQSLEMGRENARDIVAVGFDPNKTFIFSDFQYMGQCPEFYQNVVRVQRLVTFNQIRGIFGFNDSENIGKLAFPA
;
A
#
# COMPACT_ATOMS: atom_id res chain seq x y z
N MET A 1 62.12 14.82 20.81
CA MET A 1 61.09 14.56 21.85
C MET A 1 59.75 14.51 21.14
N ILE A 2 59.24 13.30 20.89
CA ILE A 2 57.96 13.01 20.21
C ILE A 2 56.91 12.76 21.29
N SER A 3 55.73 13.37 21.16
CA SER A 3 54.39 12.77 21.43
C SER A 3 53.34 13.89 21.40
N ARG A 4 52.52 14.06 20.36
CA ARG A 4 51.24 13.34 20.09
C ARG A 4 50.42 13.11 21.37
N PHE A 5 49.38 13.92 21.60
CA PHE A 5 48.14 13.50 22.28
C PHE A 5 46.90 14.16 21.62
N TRP A 6 46.24 13.35 20.78
CA TRP A 6 44.80 13.21 20.46
C TRP A 6 43.95 14.38 19.95
N LEU A 7 43.78 14.38 18.61
CA LEU A 7 42.49 14.58 17.97
C LEU A 7 41.52 13.49 18.47
N ALA A 8 40.40 13.89 19.08
CA ALA A 8 39.28 13.00 19.29
C ALA A 8 38.79 12.50 17.91
N PRO A 9 38.44 11.20 17.76
CA PRO A 9 37.76 10.76 16.55
C PRO A 9 36.43 11.51 16.49
N LEU A 10 36.15 12.15 15.35
CA LEU A 10 34.77 12.48 14.96
C LEU A 10 33.94 11.22 15.22
N MET A 11 32.98 11.32 16.14
CA MET A 11 31.97 10.29 16.32
C MET A 11 31.39 10.02 14.93
N GLN A 12 31.63 8.83 14.41
CA GLN A 12 30.84 8.30 13.31
C GLN A 12 29.41 8.22 13.85
N SER A 13 28.57 9.19 13.49
CA SER A 13 27.14 9.06 13.70
C SER A 13 26.68 7.84 12.91
N GLU A 14 25.92 6.98 13.58
CA GLU A 14 25.29 5.76 13.04
C GLU A 14 24.74 5.96 11.62
N PRO A 15 24.68 4.91 10.78
CA PRO A 15 24.20 5.07 9.41
C PRO A 15 22.76 5.55 9.42
N THR A 16 22.57 6.85 9.15
CA THR A 16 21.29 7.56 9.04
C THR A 16 20.58 7.11 7.77
N GLY A 17 19.99 5.92 7.80
CA GLY A 17 19.19 5.36 6.71
C GLY A 17 17.71 5.64 6.88
N ASP A 18 16.96 5.64 5.77
CA ASP A 18 15.51 5.78 5.79
C ASP A 18 14.84 4.52 6.34
N ILE A 19 13.85 4.72 7.22
CA ILE A 19 12.96 3.68 7.73
C ILE A 19 11.62 3.84 7.02
N VAL A 20 11.20 2.80 6.30
CA VAL A 20 9.91 2.75 5.61
C VAL A 20 9.30 1.38 5.85
N THR A 21 8.24 1.36 6.64
CA THR A 21 7.45 0.18 6.99
C THR A 21 5.96 0.53 6.86
N PRO A 22 5.04 -0.46 6.94
CA PRO A 22 3.60 -0.16 6.95
C PRO A 22 3.14 0.73 8.11
N TRP A 23 3.93 0.86 9.19
CA TRP A 23 3.56 1.63 10.39
C TRP A 23 4.39 2.89 10.63
N GLU A 24 5.60 2.97 10.06
CA GLU A 24 6.54 4.06 10.32
C GLU A 24 7.27 4.48 9.04
N VAL A 25 7.33 5.80 8.84
CA VAL A 25 8.16 6.45 7.83
C VAL A 25 9.04 7.49 8.52
N LYS A 26 10.36 7.30 8.47
CA LYS A 26 11.35 8.22 9.02
C LYS A 26 12.47 8.43 8.00
N ALA A 27 12.65 9.68 7.59
CA ALA A 27 13.76 10.07 6.72
C ALA A 27 15.06 10.17 7.53
N GLY A 28 16.16 9.75 6.92
CA GLY A 28 17.52 9.94 7.43
C GLY A 28 18.06 11.35 7.20
N SER A 29 17.34 12.21 6.45
CA SER A 29 17.72 13.58 6.14
C SER A 29 16.53 14.56 6.18
N ASP A 30 16.83 15.86 6.32
CA ASP A 30 15.84 16.94 6.32
C ASP A 30 15.18 17.16 4.95
N THR A 31 15.74 16.59 3.88
CA THR A 31 15.18 16.66 2.52
C THR A 31 14.10 15.63 2.26
N GLY A 32 13.78 14.79 3.27
CA GLY A 32 12.85 13.68 3.13
C GLY A 32 13.52 12.39 2.66
N VAL A 33 12.69 11.39 2.37
CA VAL A 33 13.10 10.03 2.04
C VAL A 33 13.79 9.97 0.66
N ASP A 34 14.88 9.22 0.57
CA ASP A 34 15.59 8.95 -0.68
C ASP A 34 14.89 7.83 -1.47
N TYR A 35 13.92 8.24 -2.29
CA TYR A 35 13.08 7.31 -3.07
C TYR A 35 13.87 6.44 -4.06
N ASN A 36 15.03 6.89 -4.54
CA ASN A 36 15.88 6.09 -5.42
C ASN A 36 16.49 4.90 -4.66
N LYS A 37 16.98 5.13 -3.43
CA LYS A 37 17.43 4.02 -2.57
C LYS A 37 16.30 3.06 -2.20
N LEU A 38 15.06 3.54 -2.09
CA LEU A 38 13.91 2.67 -1.85
C LEU A 38 13.60 1.76 -3.03
N LEU A 39 13.75 2.23 -4.27
CA LEU A 39 13.58 1.41 -5.47
C LEU A 39 14.50 0.18 -5.40
N ASP A 40 15.79 0.42 -5.13
CA ASP A 40 16.78 -0.66 -5.00
C ASP A 40 16.49 -1.57 -3.80
N LYS A 41 16.20 -0.97 -2.63
CA LYS A 41 15.96 -1.72 -1.39
C LYS A 41 14.76 -2.65 -1.48
N PHE A 42 13.68 -2.19 -2.09
CA PHE A 42 12.49 -3.03 -2.28
C PHE A 42 12.55 -3.85 -3.56
N GLY A 43 13.42 -3.52 -4.52
CA GLY A 43 13.50 -4.19 -5.82
C GLY A 43 12.33 -3.82 -6.72
N CYS A 44 11.89 -2.56 -6.68
CA CYS A 44 10.86 -2.01 -7.58
C CYS A 44 11.51 -1.40 -8.82
N SER A 45 10.72 -1.24 -9.89
CA SER A 45 11.11 -0.49 -11.09
C SER A 45 10.64 0.95 -10.98
N GLU A 46 11.40 1.89 -11.56
CA GLU A 46 11.00 3.29 -11.66
C GLU A 46 9.87 3.45 -12.69
N VAL A 47 8.91 4.31 -12.40
CA VAL A 47 8.00 4.85 -13.42
C VAL A 47 8.77 5.92 -14.17
N ASP A 48 9.37 5.59 -15.31
CA ASP A 48 10.15 6.49 -16.16
C ASP A 48 9.30 7.14 -17.27
N ASP A 49 9.91 7.98 -18.12
CA ASP A 49 9.21 8.62 -19.23
C ASP A 49 8.79 7.61 -20.32
N ALA A 50 9.56 6.55 -20.53
CA ALA A 50 9.24 5.52 -21.51
C ALA A 50 7.96 4.78 -21.13
N LEU A 51 7.81 4.42 -19.86
CA LEU A 51 6.63 3.76 -19.32
C LEU A 51 5.40 4.67 -19.33
N ILE A 52 5.56 5.96 -18.99
CA ILE A 52 4.47 6.94 -19.11
C ILE A 52 4.00 7.05 -20.56
N ASN A 53 4.93 7.17 -21.52
CA ASN A 53 4.60 7.20 -22.94
C ASN A 53 3.90 5.90 -23.39
N LEU A 54 4.35 4.74 -22.92
CA LEU A 54 3.73 3.45 -23.20
C LEU A 54 2.29 3.40 -22.67
N LEU A 55 2.07 3.88 -21.45
CA LEU A 55 0.78 3.97 -20.80
C LEU A 55 -0.17 4.86 -21.60
N GLU A 56 0.19 6.12 -21.85
CA GLU A 56 -0.62 7.08 -22.63
C GLU A 56 -0.98 6.54 -24.01
N ASN A 57 -0.02 5.88 -24.69
CA ASN A 57 -0.27 5.26 -25.98
C ASN A 57 -1.28 4.10 -25.93
N ALA A 58 -1.36 3.37 -24.81
CA ALA A 58 -2.31 2.28 -24.65
C ALA A 58 -3.72 2.79 -24.32
N ILE A 59 -3.86 3.67 -23.32
CA ILE A 59 -5.16 4.15 -22.81
C ILE A 59 -5.75 5.33 -23.59
N LYS A 60 -4.97 5.97 -24.47
CA LYS A 60 -5.37 7.14 -25.28
C LYS A 60 -5.89 8.33 -24.46
N VAL A 61 -5.48 8.42 -23.19
CA VAL A 61 -5.70 9.57 -22.31
C VAL A 61 -4.38 10.05 -21.73
N PRO A 62 -4.21 11.36 -21.47
CA PRO A 62 -2.99 11.87 -20.85
C PRO A 62 -2.77 11.26 -19.47
N ALA A 63 -1.51 10.97 -19.14
CA ALA A 63 -1.11 10.44 -17.84
C ALA A 63 -1.48 11.43 -16.73
N HIS A 64 -1.92 10.87 -15.60
CA HIS A 64 -2.27 11.68 -14.44
C HIS A 64 -1.09 12.55 -14.00
N HIS A 65 -1.36 13.76 -13.49
CA HIS A 65 -0.29 14.66 -13.06
C HIS A 65 0.54 14.08 -11.90
N LEU A 66 0.00 13.14 -11.12
CA LEU A 66 0.73 12.44 -10.06
C LEU A 66 1.78 11.46 -10.62
N LEU A 67 1.59 10.91 -11.83
CA LEU A 67 2.64 10.16 -12.54
C LEU A 67 3.68 11.12 -13.12
N ARG A 68 3.24 12.14 -13.86
CA ARG A 68 4.13 13.11 -14.52
C ARG A 68 5.02 13.89 -13.55
N ARG A 69 4.56 14.09 -12.31
CA ARG A 69 5.32 14.75 -11.22
C ARG A 69 6.06 13.74 -10.33
N ARG A 70 6.14 12.47 -10.72
CA ARG A 70 6.80 11.38 -9.96
C ARG A 70 6.31 11.27 -8.50
N MET A 71 5.04 11.53 -8.24
CA MET A 71 4.43 11.22 -6.93
C MET A 71 4.10 9.72 -6.83
N PHE A 72 3.67 9.12 -7.94
CA PHE A 72 3.71 7.68 -8.16
C PHE A 72 4.96 7.37 -8.98
N PHE A 73 6.06 7.07 -8.29
CA PHE A 73 7.40 6.98 -8.88
C PHE A 73 7.89 5.55 -9.09
N SER A 74 7.20 4.55 -8.55
CA SER A 74 7.63 3.14 -8.63
C SER A 74 6.50 2.22 -9.05
N HIS A 75 6.85 1.10 -9.64
CA HIS A 75 5.92 0.04 -10.01
C HIS A 75 6.56 -1.35 -9.94
N ARG A 76 5.71 -2.38 -10.07
CA ARG A 76 6.08 -3.75 -10.42
C ARG A 76 5.15 -4.23 -11.51
N GLU A 77 5.69 -4.66 -12.64
CA GLU A 77 4.92 -5.30 -13.73
C GLU A 77 3.77 -4.44 -14.30
N LEU A 78 3.88 -3.11 -14.27
CA LEU A 78 2.88 -2.21 -14.87
C LEU A 78 2.88 -2.34 -16.40
N ASP A 79 4.05 -2.54 -16.98
CA ASP A 79 4.27 -2.93 -18.37
C ASP A 79 3.48 -4.19 -18.74
N ASN A 80 3.46 -5.22 -17.89
CA ASN A 80 2.66 -6.42 -18.11
C ASN A 80 1.15 -6.13 -18.10
N ILE A 81 0.68 -5.24 -17.22
CA ILE A 81 -0.73 -4.81 -17.19
C ILE A 81 -1.09 -4.03 -18.45
N ILE A 82 -0.22 -3.11 -18.89
CA ILE A 82 -0.41 -2.36 -20.14
C ILE A 82 -0.48 -3.32 -21.34
N GLU A 83 0.39 -4.32 -21.38
CA GLU A 83 0.41 -5.30 -22.46
C GLU A 83 -0.81 -6.23 -22.44
N ARG A 84 -1.27 -6.58 -21.24
CA ARG A 84 -2.52 -7.33 -21.04
C ARG A 84 -3.73 -6.55 -21.55
N TYR A 85 -3.79 -5.24 -21.24
CA TYR A 85 -4.85 -4.35 -21.72
C TYR A 85 -4.88 -4.22 -23.24
N LYS A 86 -3.72 -4.06 -23.90
CA LYS A 86 -3.63 -4.00 -25.38
C LYS A 86 -4.14 -5.26 -26.09
N HIS A 87 -4.16 -6.39 -25.38
CA HIS A 87 -4.64 -7.68 -25.88
C HIS A 87 -6.07 -8.00 -25.44
N ASP A 88 -6.84 -7.01 -24.98
CA ASP A 88 -8.22 -7.16 -24.49
C ASP A 88 -8.37 -8.22 -23.39
N LYS A 89 -7.29 -8.47 -22.63
CA LYS A 89 -7.31 -9.43 -21.53
C LYS A 89 -7.76 -8.74 -20.24
N PRO A 90 -8.76 -9.27 -19.52
CA PRO A 90 -9.31 -8.61 -18.35
C PRO A 90 -8.31 -8.60 -17.18
N PHE A 91 -8.40 -7.55 -16.38
CA PHE A 91 -7.79 -7.40 -15.07
C PHE A 91 -8.70 -6.52 -14.20
N TYR A 92 -8.39 -6.39 -12.92
CA TYR A 92 -9.13 -5.54 -11.98
C TYR A 92 -8.15 -4.79 -11.08
N LEU A 93 -8.62 -3.70 -10.46
CA LEU A 93 -7.87 -2.91 -9.51
C LEU A 93 -8.16 -3.38 -8.09
N TYR A 94 -7.15 -3.29 -7.23
CA TYR A 94 -7.27 -3.56 -5.82
C TYR A 94 -6.54 -2.48 -5.03
N THR A 95 -7.21 -1.93 -4.02
CA THR A 95 -6.61 -1.04 -3.02
C THR A 95 -7.31 -1.25 -1.68
N GLY A 96 -6.86 -0.59 -0.61
CA GLY A 96 -7.46 -0.77 0.70
C GLY A 96 -7.30 0.42 1.62
N ARG A 97 -8.03 0.38 2.73
CA ARG A 97 -7.98 1.37 3.80
C ARG A 97 -8.19 0.69 5.15
N GLY A 98 -7.21 0.83 6.04
CA GLY A 98 -7.40 0.53 7.45
C GLY A 98 -8.06 1.70 8.19
N PRO A 99 -9.33 1.58 8.63
CA PRO A 99 -10.11 2.71 9.17
C PRO A 99 -9.69 3.04 10.62
N SER A 100 -8.70 3.90 10.78
CA SER A 100 -8.14 4.29 12.09
C SER A 100 -8.79 5.53 12.74
N SER A 101 -9.71 6.17 12.04
CA SER A 101 -10.43 7.38 12.44
C SER A 101 -11.74 7.45 11.68
N THR A 102 -12.70 8.26 12.12
CA THR A 102 -13.99 8.43 11.44
C THR A 102 -13.90 9.21 10.13
N SER A 103 -12.80 9.92 9.87
CA SER A 103 -12.61 10.71 8.66
C SER A 103 -11.25 10.48 8.00
N LEU A 104 -11.21 10.65 6.69
CA LEU A 104 -9.97 10.72 5.90
C LEU A 104 -9.35 12.14 5.96
N HIS A 105 -8.03 12.21 6.11
CA HIS A 105 -7.26 13.42 5.81
C HIS A 105 -6.77 13.44 4.35
N ILE A 106 -6.29 14.59 3.87
CA ILE A 106 -5.87 14.79 2.47
C ILE A 106 -4.84 13.76 1.97
N GLY A 107 -3.94 13.28 2.84
CA GLY A 107 -2.97 12.24 2.48
C GLY A 107 -3.61 10.93 2.02
N HIS A 108 -4.78 10.55 2.57
CA HIS A 108 -5.48 9.34 2.16
C HIS A 108 -6.12 9.47 0.78
N LEU A 109 -6.37 10.70 0.31
CA LEU A 109 -6.98 10.92 -1.01
C LEU A 109 -6.00 10.62 -2.15
N ILE A 110 -4.68 10.71 -1.92
CA ILE A 110 -3.69 10.53 -3.00
C ILE A 110 -3.79 9.15 -3.67
N PRO A 111 -3.82 8.02 -2.93
CA PRO A 111 -4.10 6.70 -3.52
C PRO A 111 -5.46 6.60 -4.21
N PHE A 112 -6.53 7.14 -3.62
CA PHE A 112 -7.88 7.01 -4.18
C PHE A 112 -8.08 7.85 -5.46
N ILE A 113 -7.56 9.07 -5.51
CA ILE A 113 -7.56 9.92 -6.71
C ILE A 113 -6.85 9.20 -7.86
N MET A 114 -5.68 8.62 -7.58
CA MET A 114 -4.94 7.87 -8.59
C MET A 114 -5.71 6.62 -9.02
N THR A 115 -6.25 5.85 -8.08
CA THR A 115 -7.04 4.64 -8.37
C THR A 115 -8.27 4.96 -9.21
N LYS A 116 -8.97 6.06 -8.92
CA LYS A 116 -10.12 6.52 -9.71
C LYS A 116 -9.70 6.84 -11.15
N TRP A 117 -8.61 7.58 -11.33
CA TRP A 117 -8.10 7.87 -12.67
C TRP A 117 -7.73 6.60 -13.44
N ILE A 118 -7.09 5.62 -12.78
CA ILE A 118 -6.78 4.31 -13.40
C ILE A 118 -8.06 3.57 -13.78
N GLN A 119 -9.07 3.55 -12.89
CA GLN A 119 -10.36 2.92 -13.16
C GLN A 119 -11.02 3.50 -14.42
N GLU A 120 -11.05 4.83 -14.54
CA GLU A 120 -11.65 5.51 -15.69
C GLU A 120 -10.81 5.33 -16.97
N ALA A 121 -9.49 5.37 -16.86
CA ALA A 121 -8.59 5.24 -18.01
C ALA A 121 -8.59 3.85 -18.65
N PHE A 122 -8.72 2.80 -17.83
CA PHE A 122 -8.72 1.41 -18.28
C PHE A 122 -10.10 0.78 -18.35
N ASP A 123 -11.13 1.45 -17.82
CA ASP A 123 -12.52 0.99 -17.78
C ASP A 123 -12.74 -0.35 -17.03
N VAL A 124 -11.97 -0.60 -15.96
CA VAL A 124 -11.89 -1.89 -15.25
C VAL A 124 -12.63 -1.93 -13.91
N PRO A 125 -13.01 -3.13 -13.41
CA PRO A 125 -13.52 -3.30 -12.05
C PRO A 125 -12.50 -2.94 -10.97
N LEU A 126 -12.98 -2.49 -9.81
CA LEU A 126 -12.20 -2.12 -8.64
C LEU A 126 -12.77 -2.79 -7.39
N VAL A 127 -11.87 -3.32 -6.56
CA VAL A 127 -12.19 -3.82 -5.22
C VAL A 127 -11.43 -2.99 -4.18
N ILE A 128 -12.13 -2.53 -3.15
CA ILE A 128 -11.57 -1.76 -2.03
C ILE A 128 -11.82 -2.51 -0.73
N GLN A 129 -10.76 -2.95 -0.07
CA GLN A 129 -10.83 -3.61 1.23
C GLN A 129 -10.81 -2.57 2.37
N LEU A 130 -11.72 -2.72 3.33
CA LEU A 130 -11.71 -2.01 4.60
C LEU A 130 -11.26 -2.97 5.70
N THR A 131 -10.02 -2.79 6.15
CA THR A 131 -9.36 -3.67 7.13
C THR A 131 -9.75 -3.30 8.56
N ASP A 132 -11.04 -3.40 8.85
CA ASP A 132 -11.60 -3.11 10.18
C ASP A 132 -11.19 -4.16 11.24
N ASP A 133 -10.93 -5.39 10.82
CA ASP A 133 -10.32 -6.44 11.64
C ASP A 133 -8.84 -6.14 11.99
N GLU A 134 -8.05 -5.59 11.07
CA GLU A 134 -6.70 -5.08 11.35
C GLU A 134 -6.76 -4.04 12.47
N LYS A 135 -7.67 -3.07 12.38
CA LYS A 135 -7.74 -2.01 13.38
C LYS A 135 -8.18 -2.55 14.74
N TYR A 136 -9.07 -3.53 14.76
CA TYR A 136 -9.41 -4.26 15.97
C TYR A 136 -8.20 -5.02 16.57
N LEU A 137 -7.38 -5.66 15.73
CA LEU A 137 -6.22 -6.45 16.16
C LEU A 137 -5.03 -5.60 16.63
N TRP A 138 -4.85 -4.40 16.07
CA TRP A 138 -3.72 -3.50 16.38
C TRP A 138 -4.03 -2.44 17.42
N GLN A 139 -5.29 -2.04 17.57
CA GLN A 139 -5.68 -0.95 18.46
C GLN A 139 -6.62 -1.46 19.56
N ASN A 140 -6.75 -0.68 20.63
CA ASN A 140 -7.70 -0.98 21.70
C ASN A 140 -9.10 -0.45 21.34
N LEU A 141 -9.69 -1.03 20.28
CA LEU A 141 -11.02 -0.69 19.79
C LEU A 141 -11.99 -1.84 20.06
N THR A 142 -13.27 -1.53 20.27
CA THR A 142 -14.30 -2.57 20.21
C THR A 142 -14.60 -2.94 18.75
N LEU A 143 -15.25 -4.08 18.55
CA LEU A 143 -15.67 -4.52 17.23
C LEU A 143 -16.67 -3.53 16.61
N GLU A 144 -17.60 -3.01 17.41
CA GLU A 144 -18.59 -2.01 16.98
C GLU A 144 -17.93 -0.71 16.55
N GLN A 145 -16.90 -0.25 17.27
CA GLN A 145 -16.14 0.94 16.89
C GLN A 145 -15.41 0.74 15.56
N SER A 146 -14.82 -0.44 15.35
CA SER A 146 -14.07 -0.76 14.13
C SER A 146 -15.00 -0.81 12.91
N LEU A 147 -16.16 -1.46 13.04
CA LEU A 147 -17.20 -1.48 12.00
C LEU A 147 -17.74 -0.09 11.67
N GLU A 148 -18.00 0.74 12.68
CA GLU A 148 -18.48 2.11 12.47
C GLU A 148 -17.46 2.97 11.74
N MET A 149 -16.18 2.90 12.11
CA MET A 149 -15.11 3.59 11.38
C MET A 149 -15.01 3.11 9.93
N GLY A 150 -15.11 1.79 9.69
CA GLY A 150 -15.17 1.22 8.34
C GLY A 150 -16.31 1.83 7.53
N ARG A 151 -17.52 1.89 8.10
CA ARG A 151 -18.70 2.49 7.46
C ARG A 151 -18.52 3.96 7.12
N GLU A 152 -17.99 4.78 8.03
CA GLU A 152 -17.76 6.20 7.76
C GLU A 152 -16.66 6.42 6.73
N ASN A 153 -15.57 5.64 6.77
CA ASN A 153 -14.51 5.71 5.75
C ASN A 153 -15.03 5.27 4.37
N ALA A 154 -15.96 4.32 4.31
CA ALA A 154 -16.62 3.94 3.05
C ALA A 154 -17.36 5.13 2.43
N ARG A 155 -18.00 5.99 3.22
CA ARG A 155 -18.67 7.21 2.71
C ARG A 155 -17.66 8.19 2.11
N ASP A 156 -16.54 8.42 2.79
CA ASP A 156 -15.47 9.28 2.27
C ASP A 156 -14.91 8.73 0.95
N ILE A 157 -14.71 7.41 0.85
CA ILE A 157 -14.22 6.76 -0.37
C ILE A 157 -15.24 6.88 -1.50
N VAL A 158 -16.53 6.65 -1.24
CA VAL A 158 -17.59 6.84 -2.24
C VAL A 158 -17.62 8.30 -2.73
N ALA A 159 -17.40 9.27 -1.84
CA ALA A 159 -17.37 10.69 -2.20
C ALA A 159 -16.22 11.08 -3.16
N VAL A 160 -15.18 10.24 -3.32
CA VAL A 160 -14.14 10.43 -4.35
C VAL A 160 -14.72 10.31 -5.77
N GLY A 161 -15.85 9.60 -5.93
CA GLY A 161 -16.58 9.51 -7.20
C GLY A 161 -16.20 8.32 -8.08
N PHE A 162 -15.92 7.17 -7.49
CA PHE A 162 -15.78 5.90 -8.22
C PHE A 162 -17.09 5.48 -8.90
N ASP A 163 -17.02 4.71 -10.00
CA ASP A 163 -18.22 4.16 -10.65
C ASP A 163 -18.83 3.04 -9.77
N PRO A 164 -20.06 3.22 -9.24
CA PRO A 164 -20.69 2.22 -8.37
C PRO A 164 -21.00 0.89 -9.08
N ASN A 165 -21.10 0.88 -10.42
CA ASN A 165 -21.34 -0.35 -11.18
C ASN A 165 -20.07 -1.21 -11.33
N LYS A 166 -18.90 -0.63 -11.08
CA LYS A 166 -17.58 -1.26 -11.24
C LYS A 166 -16.79 -1.31 -9.95
N THR A 167 -17.34 -0.84 -8.84
CA THR A 167 -16.60 -0.71 -7.57
C THR A 167 -17.27 -1.51 -6.47
N PHE A 168 -16.52 -2.46 -5.91
CA PHE A 168 -16.94 -3.24 -4.75
C PHE A 168 -16.11 -2.83 -3.53
N ILE A 169 -16.76 -2.26 -2.52
CA ILE A 169 -16.14 -1.90 -1.24
C ILE A 169 -16.65 -2.85 -0.18
N PHE A 170 -15.76 -3.46 0.61
CA PHE A 170 -16.16 -4.42 1.62
C PHE A 170 -15.39 -4.27 2.93
N SER A 171 -16.06 -4.59 4.04
CA SER A 171 -15.50 -4.77 5.38
C SER A 171 -15.00 -6.20 5.52
N ASP A 172 -13.80 -6.38 6.06
CA ASP A 172 -13.24 -7.72 6.28
C ASP A 172 -14.10 -8.53 7.25
N PHE A 173 -14.49 -7.94 8.38
CA PHE A 173 -15.39 -8.60 9.34
C PHE A 173 -16.70 -9.07 8.70
N GLN A 174 -17.29 -8.27 7.82
CA GLN A 174 -18.58 -8.60 7.20
C GLN A 174 -18.42 -9.59 6.04
N TYR A 175 -17.47 -9.36 5.15
CA TYR A 175 -17.34 -10.11 3.90
C TYR A 175 -16.78 -11.51 4.11
N MET A 176 -15.90 -11.70 5.11
CA MET A 176 -15.37 -13.01 5.48
C MET A 176 -16.48 -14.02 5.77
N GLY A 177 -17.56 -13.58 6.43
CA GLY A 177 -18.73 -14.42 6.73
C GLY A 177 -19.70 -14.62 5.56
N GLN A 178 -19.56 -13.84 4.48
CA GLN A 178 -20.47 -13.85 3.33
C GLN A 178 -19.89 -14.54 2.10
N CYS A 179 -18.56 -14.67 2.01
CA CYS A 179 -17.86 -15.22 0.85
C CYS A 179 -16.95 -16.39 1.28
N PRO A 180 -17.44 -17.65 1.23
CA PRO A 180 -16.64 -18.82 1.58
C PRO A 180 -15.34 -18.92 0.78
N GLU A 181 -15.35 -18.53 -0.48
CA GLU A 181 -14.19 -18.54 -1.38
C GLU A 181 -13.10 -17.55 -0.93
N PHE A 182 -13.48 -16.42 -0.33
CA PHE A 182 -12.54 -15.45 0.24
C PHE A 182 -11.75 -16.10 1.38
N TYR A 183 -12.44 -16.72 2.34
CA TYR A 183 -11.78 -17.43 3.44
C TYR A 183 -10.94 -18.62 2.95
N GLN A 184 -11.38 -19.35 1.91
CA GLN A 184 -10.56 -20.40 1.33
C GLN A 184 -9.23 -19.87 0.76
N ASN A 185 -9.21 -18.67 0.19
CA ASN A 185 -7.98 -18.03 -0.27
C ASN A 185 -7.09 -17.60 0.88
N VAL A 186 -7.65 -17.02 1.95
CA VAL A 186 -6.92 -16.72 3.19
C VAL A 186 -6.18 -17.95 3.69
N VAL A 187 -6.88 -19.09 3.81
CA VAL A 187 -6.28 -20.35 4.27
C VAL A 187 -5.22 -20.89 3.30
N ARG A 188 -5.41 -20.73 1.97
CA ARG A 188 -4.39 -21.09 0.97
C ARG A 188 -3.11 -20.27 1.15
N VAL A 189 -3.22 -18.95 1.39
CA VAL A 189 -2.07 -18.07 1.62
C VAL A 189 -1.40 -18.37 2.96
N GLN A 190 -2.19 -18.52 4.04
CA GLN A 190 -1.66 -18.88 5.37
C GLN A 190 -0.82 -20.17 5.35
N ARG A 191 -1.19 -21.14 4.53
CA ARG A 191 -0.42 -22.39 4.38
C ARG A 191 0.96 -22.16 3.72
N LEU A 192 1.09 -21.16 2.86
CA LEU A 192 2.31 -20.90 2.07
C LEU A 192 3.28 -19.94 2.77
N VAL A 193 2.84 -19.27 3.84
CA VAL A 193 3.63 -18.26 4.55
C VAL A 193 3.97 -18.75 5.95
N THR A 194 5.28 -18.87 6.21
CA THR A 194 5.80 -19.29 7.52
C THR A 194 5.92 -18.11 8.47
N PHE A 195 5.85 -18.38 9.78
CA PHE A 195 6.10 -17.37 10.81
C PHE A 195 7.48 -16.70 10.67
N ASN A 196 8.51 -17.45 10.22
CA ASN A 196 9.83 -16.88 9.95
C ASN A 196 9.81 -15.81 8.86
N GLN A 197 9.01 -15.99 7.81
CA GLN A 197 8.85 -14.98 6.76
C GLN A 197 8.11 -13.75 7.30
N ILE A 198 7.03 -13.95 8.06
CA ILE A 198 6.29 -12.85 8.69
C ILE A 198 7.21 -12.02 9.61
N ARG A 199 8.01 -12.67 10.46
CA ARG A 199 9.00 -12.00 11.31
C ARG A 199 10.01 -11.20 10.50
N GLY A 200 10.51 -11.75 9.39
CA GLY A 200 11.48 -11.06 8.53
C GLY A 200 10.90 -9.85 7.78
N ILE A 201 9.64 -9.93 7.35
CA ILE A 201 8.98 -8.90 6.55
C ILE A 201 8.38 -7.79 7.43
N PHE A 202 7.69 -8.19 8.50
CA PHE A 202 6.87 -7.29 9.33
C PHE A 202 7.47 -7.00 10.70
N GLY A 203 8.54 -7.69 11.11
CA GLY A 203 9.19 -7.47 12.40
C GLY A 203 8.41 -8.02 13.60
N PHE A 204 7.37 -8.83 13.39
CA PHE A 204 6.63 -9.46 14.49
C PHE A 204 7.49 -10.44 15.28
N ASN A 205 7.13 -10.62 16.55
CA ASN A 205 7.80 -11.54 17.46
C ASN A 205 6.77 -12.39 18.21
N ASP A 206 7.25 -13.32 19.03
CA ASP A 206 6.46 -14.34 19.71
C ASP A 206 5.49 -13.77 20.77
N SER A 207 5.56 -12.47 21.09
CA SER A 207 4.64 -11.79 22.00
C SER A 207 3.42 -11.17 21.31
N GLU A 208 3.39 -11.14 19.98
CA GLU A 208 2.22 -10.64 19.24
C GLU A 208 1.05 -11.63 19.29
N ASN A 209 -0.17 -11.11 19.23
CA ASN A 209 -1.35 -11.98 19.17
C ASN A 209 -1.41 -12.72 17.82
N ILE A 210 -1.98 -13.93 17.83
CA ILE A 210 -2.04 -14.80 16.64
C ILE A 210 -2.82 -14.17 15.47
N GLY A 211 -3.74 -13.25 15.75
CA GLY A 211 -4.48 -12.53 14.71
C GLY A 211 -3.56 -11.64 13.89
N LYS A 212 -2.69 -10.85 14.54
CA LYS A 212 -1.67 -10.04 13.84
C LYS A 212 -0.71 -10.89 13.01
N LEU A 213 -0.34 -12.07 13.51
CA LEU A 213 0.53 -13.00 12.78
C LEU A 213 -0.13 -13.57 11.52
N ALA A 214 -1.46 -13.75 11.55
CA ALA A 214 -2.24 -14.33 10.47
C ALA A 214 -2.81 -13.31 9.48
N PHE A 215 -2.92 -12.03 9.87
CA PHE A 215 -3.51 -10.94 9.08
C PHE A 215 -2.88 -10.70 7.70
N PRO A 216 -1.56 -10.89 7.48
CA PRO A 216 -0.98 -10.69 6.15
C PRO A 216 -1.50 -11.61 5.02
N ALA A 217 -2.37 -12.58 5.34
CA ALA A 217 -2.93 -13.57 4.42
C ALA A 217 -4.41 -13.33 4.16
#